data_AF-A0A7C3BDN4-F1
#
_entry.id   AF-A0A7C3BDN4-F1
#
_cell.length_a   1.000
_cell.length_b   1.000
_cell.length_c   1.000
_cell.angle_alpha   90.00
_cell.angle_beta   90.00
_cell.angle_gamma   90.00
#
_symmetry.space_group_name_H-M   'P 1'
#
loop_
_entity.id
_entity.type
_entity.pdbx_description
1 polymer ?
#
loop_
_entity_poly.entity_id
_entity_poly.type
_entity_poly.pdbx_seq_one_letter_code
_entity_poly.pdbx_strand_id
1 'polypeptide(L)'
;MSEEGRRLPWRLWLALTLAGAGLTVALMMVEGDALELTPVGWVAAIIGFAPIIGAQLTLGSPSAARKVQTWLQNTRWPLLHTAGGVTLLWLIVQILAGKFDPYATVIVAAGLAAALGALRQVERGRRGLTWVDVAIWMALWIPFDLRWIYDLGGDYNWWAIALSTLGVVGWYGLRDMPEFGYRLVPRWRDIGIALMATAVFAAIIIPIGLAIDFLSWPPSNPPQLVPALLMFAGIFLTVAIPEELFFRGILQHGLDQMSSRRWLTLLAASFLFGLMHWNNAGDLAEKVAYVALAAVAGIGYGWAYRRSGNNLLAPVLTHALVDVIWATFLQ
;
A
#
# COMPACT_ATOMS: atom_id res chain seq x y z
N MET A 1 -16.01 8.63 -28.86
CA MET A 1 -15.97 7.82 -27.61
C MET A 1 -17.39 7.64 -27.12
N SER A 2 -17.87 6.40 -26.93
CA SER A 2 -19.23 6.14 -26.44
C SER A 2 -19.41 6.69 -25.01
N GLU A 3 -20.64 7.12 -24.65
CA GLU A 3 -20.98 7.59 -23.29
C GLU A 3 -20.63 6.57 -22.19
N GLU A 4 -20.57 5.29 -22.55
CA GLU A 4 -20.29 4.17 -21.66
C GLU A 4 -18.88 4.20 -21.05
N GLY A 5 -17.91 4.84 -21.73
CA GLY A 5 -16.54 5.01 -21.24
C GLY A 5 -16.37 6.09 -20.16
N ARG A 6 -17.40 6.93 -19.93
CA ARG A 6 -17.34 8.07 -18.98
C ARG A 6 -17.92 7.75 -17.60
N ARG A 7 -18.56 6.59 -17.43
CA ARG A 7 -19.22 6.23 -16.17
C ARG A 7 -18.25 5.48 -15.25
N LEU A 8 -18.27 5.86 -13.97
CA LEU A 8 -17.55 5.14 -12.92
C LEU A 8 -17.96 3.66 -12.96
N PRO A 9 -17.02 2.69 -12.78
CA PRO A 9 -17.34 1.26 -12.73
C PRO A 9 -18.04 0.87 -11.41
N TRP A 10 -19.15 1.54 -11.08
CA TRP A 10 -19.81 1.48 -9.77
C TRP A 10 -20.29 0.08 -9.40
N ARG A 11 -20.67 -0.77 -10.37
CA ARG A 11 -21.08 -2.16 -10.12
C ARG A 11 -19.93 -3.01 -9.61
N LEU A 12 -18.75 -2.88 -10.22
CA LEU A 12 -17.55 -3.60 -9.79
C LEU A 12 -17.08 -3.07 -8.44
N TRP A 13 -17.08 -1.75 -8.27
CA TRP A 13 -16.75 -1.14 -6.99
C TRP A 13 -17.70 -1.62 -5.89
N LEU A 14 -19.01 -1.61 -6.12
CA LEU A 14 -19.98 -2.10 -5.14
C LEU A 14 -19.75 -3.57 -4.79
N ALA A 15 -19.53 -4.43 -5.79
CA ALA A 15 -19.23 -5.85 -5.55
C ALA A 15 -17.94 -6.03 -4.73
N LEU A 16 -16.88 -5.28 -5.04
CA LEU A 16 -15.61 -5.35 -4.32
C LEU A 16 -15.67 -4.66 -2.94
N THR A 17 -16.55 -3.70 -2.74
CA THR A 17 -16.85 -3.12 -1.42
C THR A 17 -17.57 -4.14 -0.55
N LEU A 18 -18.54 -4.89 -1.08
CA LEU A 18 -19.19 -5.97 -0.35
C LEU A 18 -18.21 -7.09 0.02
N ALA A 19 -17.32 -7.47 -0.91
CA ALA A 19 -16.22 -8.37 -0.60
C ALA A 19 -15.22 -7.76 0.41
N GLY A 20 -14.99 -6.45 0.31
CA GLY A 20 -14.17 -5.66 1.23
C GLY A 20 -14.66 -5.73 2.66
N ALA A 21 -15.97 -5.82 2.91
CA ALA A 21 -16.50 -6.02 4.26
C ALA A 21 -16.03 -7.35 4.88
N GLY A 22 -15.96 -8.43 4.09
CA GLY A 22 -15.39 -9.71 4.53
C GLY A 22 -13.90 -9.61 4.82
N LEU A 23 -13.15 -8.86 4.01
CA LEU A 23 -11.73 -8.59 4.25
C LEU A 23 -11.51 -7.72 5.50
N THR A 24 -12.40 -6.77 5.78
CA THR A 24 -12.40 -6.02 7.04
C THR A 24 -12.56 -6.95 8.23
N VAL A 25 -13.52 -7.87 8.19
CA VAL A 25 -13.68 -8.87 9.27
C VAL A 25 -12.42 -9.71 9.44
N ALA A 26 -11.81 -10.16 8.33
CA ALA A 26 -10.55 -10.91 8.39
C ALA A 26 -9.41 -10.10 9.03
N LEU A 27 -9.27 -8.81 8.69
CA LEU A 27 -8.30 -7.90 9.29
C LEU A 27 -8.50 -7.79 10.81
N MET A 28 -9.73 -7.52 11.24
CA MET A 28 -10.05 -7.40 12.68
C MET A 28 -9.78 -8.71 13.45
N MET A 29 -9.91 -9.86 12.79
CA MET A 29 -9.58 -11.15 13.40
C MET A 29 -8.08 -11.38 13.56
N VAL A 30 -7.26 -10.89 12.62
CA VAL A 30 -5.79 -11.02 12.68
C VAL A 30 -5.20 -10.18 13.80
N GLU A 31 -5.75 -8.98 14.01
CA GLU A 31 -5.26 -8.06 15.06
C GLU A 31 -5.67 -8.49 16.47
N GLY A 32 -6.65 -9.39 16.59
CA GLY A 32 -7.23 -9.79 17.87
C GLY A 32 -8.35 -8.86 18.35
N ASP A 33 -8.54 -7.72 17.68
CA ASP A 33 -9.54 -6.70 18.01
C ASP A 33 -10.99 -7.19 17.83
N ALA A 34 -11.22 -8.20 16.98
CA ALA A 34 -12.57 -8.68 16.64
C ALA A 34 -13.44 -9.01 17.87
N LEU A 35 -12.84 -9.54 18.93
CA LEU A 35 -13.56 -9.91 20.16
C LEU A 35 -13.82 -8.71 21.10
N GLU A 36 -13.09 -7.62 20.92
CA GLU A 36 -13.19 -6.40 21.75
C GLU A 36 -14.14 -5.36 21.16
N LEU A 37 -14.44 -5.48 19.86
CA LEU A 37 -15.31 -4.54 19.15
C LEU A 37 -16.78 -4.63 19.56
N THR A 38 -17.33 -3.49 19.98
CA THR A 38 -18.78 -3.31 20.15
C THR A 38 -19.51 -3.38 18.81
N PRO A 39 -20.85 -3.58 18.79
CA PRO A 39 -21.62 -3.52 17.55
C PRO A 39 -21.43 -2.22 16.75
N VAL A 40 -21.29 -1.08 17.45
CA VAL A 40 -21.01 0.22 16.82
C VAL A 40 -19.59 0.25 16.25
N GLY A 41 -18.62 -0.34 16.95
CA GLY A 41 -17.24 -0.51 16.46
C GLY A 41 -17.18 -1.33 15.17
N TRP A 42 -17.93 -2.44 15.09
CA TRP A 42 -18.05 -3.22 13.86
C TRP A 42 -18.66 -2.44 12.70
N VAL A 43 -19.72 -1.67 12.95
CA VAL A 43 -20.33 -0.80 11.94
C VAL A 43 -19.33 0.26 11.46
N ALA A 44 -18.58 0.88 12.38
CA ALA A 44 -17.55 1.86 12.06
C ALA A 44 -16.45 1.25 11.19
N ALA A 45 -15.93 0.08 11.58
CA ALA A 45 -14.91 -0.63 10.82
C ALA A 45 -15.39 -0.97 9.40
N ILE A 46 -16.58 -1.57 9.25
CA ILE A 46 -17.10 -1.95 7.93
C ILE A 46 -17.34 -0.73 7.04
N ILE A 47 -17.96 0.33 7.56
CA ILE A 47 -18.23 1.55 6.77
C ILE A 47 -16.92 2.27 6.42
N GLY A 48 -15.95 2.29 7.33
CA GLY A 48 -14.66 2.96 7.15
C GLY A 48 -13.74 2.24 6.16
N PHE A 49 -13.63 0.92 6.26
CA PHE A 49 -12.66 0.13 5.48
C PHE A 49 -13.23 -0.38 4.16
N ALA A 50 -14.43 -0.96 4.17
CA ALA A 50 -14.93 -1.73 3.03
C ALA A 50 -14.99 -0.91 1.73
N PRO A 51 -15.44 0.36 1.73
CA PRO A 51 -15.47 1.17 0.50
C PRO A 51 -14.08 1.48 -0.06
N ILE A 52 -13.08 1.66 0.82
CA ILE A 52 -11.69 1.97 0.44
C ILE A 52 -11.00 0.70 -0.05
N ILE A 53 -11.17 -0.45 0.62
CA ILE A 53 -10.71 -1.75 0.12
C ILE A 53 -11.34 -2.04 -1.26
N GLY A 54 -12.65 -1.82 -1.39
CA GLY A 54 -13.35 -1.96 -2.66
C GLY A 54 -12.76 -1.07 -3.76
N ALA A 55 -12.41 0.18 -3.43
CA ALA A 55 -11.75 1.11 -4.35
C ALA A 55 -10.33 0.64 -4.72
N GLN A 56 -9.51 0.26 -3.73
CA GLN A 56 -8.16 -0.30 -3.88
C GLN A 56 -8.13 -1.45 -4.90
N LEU A 57 -9.04 -2.42 -4.73
CA LEU A 57 -9.15 -3.61 -5.57
C LEU A 57 -9.73 -3.28 -6.95
N THR A 58 -10.73 -2.37 -7.01
CA THR A 58 -11.31 -1.92 -8.29
C THR A 58 -10.25 -1.24 -9.16
N LEU A 59 -9.43 -0.38 -8.56
CA LEU A 59 -8.31 0.28 -9.25
C LEU A 59 -7.22 -0.72 -9.67
N GLY A 60 -7.13 -1.88 -9.03
CA GLY A 60 -6.24 -2.97 -9.44
C GLY A 60 -6.67 -3.67 -10.73
N SER A 61 -7.89 -3.44 -11.21
CA SER A 61 -8.39 -3.96 -12.48
C SER A 61 -8.11 -2.96 -13.62
N PRO A 62 -7.34 -3.31 -14.67
CA PRO A 62 -6.95 -2.36 -15.72
C PRO A 62 -8.12 -1.72 -16.47
N SER A 63 -9.20 -2.47 -16.69
CA SER A 63 -10.38 -1.95 -17.38
C SER A 63 -11.15 -0.96 -16.52
N ALA A 64 -11.26 -1.22 -15.22
CA ALA A 64 -11.90 -0.33 -14.26
C ALA A 64 -11.05 0.90 -13.97
N ALA A 65 -9.74 0.73 -13.77
CA ALA A 65 -8.78 1.81 -13.56
C ALA A 65 -8.85 2.85 -14.68
N ARG A 66 -8.87 2.41 -15.96
CA ARG A 66 -9.03 3.33 -17.11
C ARG A 66 -10.35 4.10 -17.08
N LYS A 67 -11.45 3.46 -16.68
CA LYS A 67 -12.76 4.13 -16.52
C LYS A 67 -12.73 5.17 -15.39
N VAL A 68 -12.14 4.82 -14.25
CA VAL A 68 -11.97 5.75 -13.11
C VAL A 68 -11.09 6.93 -13.51
N GLN A 69 -9.96 6.69 -14.16
CA GLN A 69 -9.07 7.73 -14.67
C GLN A 69 -9.80 8.66 -15.64
N THR A 70 -10.49 8.10 -16.65
CA THR A 70 -11.28 8.89 -17.61
C THR A 70 -12.33 9.73 -16.90
N TRP A 71 -13.01 9.17 -15.90
CA TRP A 71 -14.01 9.89 -15.11
C TRP A 71 -13.37 11.02 -14.28
N LEU A 72 -12.28 10.75 -13.56
CA LEU A 72 -11.53 11.74 -12.76
C LEU A 72 -11.03 12.92 -13.62
N GLN A 73 -10.63 12.64 -14.85
CA GLN A 73 -10.13 13.65 -15.77
C GLN A 73 -11.23 14.55 -16.35
N ASN A 74 -12.50 14.09 -16.35
CA ASN A 74 -13.63 14.78 -16.96
C ASN A 74 -14.64 15.34 -15.94
N THR A 75 -14.64 14.86 -14.69
CA THR A 75 -15.54 15.39 -13.66
C THR A 75 -15.15 16.81 -13.24
N ARG A 76 -16.15 17.61 -12.87
CA ARG A 76 -15.96 18.99 -12.39
C ARG A 76 -15.31 19.04 -11.00
N TRP A 77 -15.55 18.02 -10.18
CA TRP A 77 -15.19 18.00 -8.75
C TRP A 77 -14.36 16.78 -8.36
N PRO A 78 -13.21 16.50 -9.01
CA PRO A 78 -12.46 15.28 -8.76
C PRO A 78 -11.97 15.21 -7.32
N LEU A 79 -11.47 16.32 -6.76
CA LEU A 79 -10.96 16.39 -5.38
C LEU A 79 -12.07 16.18 -4.34
N LEU A 80 -13.29 16.64 -4.61
CA LEU A 80 -14.43 16.42 -3.71
C LEU A 80 -14.78 14.94 -3.64
N HIS A 81 -14.80 14.25 -4.78
CA HIS A 81 -15.12 12.82 -4.81
C HIS A 81 -13.99 11.94 -4.27
N THR A 82 -12.73 12.38 -4.35
CA THR A 82 -11.58 11.62 -3.90
C THR A 82 -11.20 11.99 -2.47
N ALA A 83 -10.51 13.11 -2.26
CA ALA A 83 -10.10 13.58 -0.94
C ALA A 83 -11.31 13.75 -0.02
N GLY A 84 -12.36 14.43 -0.49
CA GLY A 84 -13.59 14.61 0.30
C GLY A 84 -14.30 13.29 0.63
N GLY A 85 -14.29 12.31 -0.29
CA GLY A 85 -14.85 10.99 -0.05
C GLY A 85 -14.08 10.22 1.04
N VAL A 86 -12.75 10.21 0.98
CA VAL A 86 -11.91 9.56 2.00
C VAL A 86 -11.99 10.28 3.34
N THR A 87 -11.99 11.62 3.36
CA THR A 87 -12.22 12.40 4.59
C THR A 87 -13.61 12.10 5.19
N LEU A 88 -14.65 11.95 4.38
CA LEU A 88 -15.98 11.59 4.88
C LEU A 88 -15.99 10.21 5.54
N LEU A 89 -15.36 9.20 4.92
CA LEU A 89 -15.25 7.86 5.50
C LEU A 89 -14.48 7.87 6.81
N TRP A 90 -13.35 8.58 6.84
CA TRP A 90 -12.56 8.80 8.04
C TRP A 90 -13.37 9.48 9.15
N LEU A 91 -14.09 10.55 8.81
CA LEU A 91 -14.92 11.30 9.73
C LEU A 91 -16.04 10.43 10.34
N ILE A 92 -16.67 9.57 9.54
CA ILE A 92 -17.67 8.61 10.03
C ILE A 92 -17.06 7.68 11.08
N VAL A 93 -15.86 7.14 10.81
CA VAL A 93 -15.14 6.29 11.79
C VAL A 93 -14.88 7.05 13.08
N GLN A 94 -14.38 8.29 12.99
CA GLN A 94 -14.06 9.10 14.17
C GLN A 94 -15.32 9.46 14.99
N ILE A 95 -16.42 9.83 14.33
CA ILE A 95 -17.69 10.14 15.01
C ILE A 95 -18.26 8.89 15.70
N LEU A 96 -18.30 7.76 15.02
CA LEU A 96 -18.83 6.51 15.57
C LEU A 96 -17.98 5.98 16.73
N ALA A 97 -16.67 6.25 16.70
CA ALA A 97 -15.76 5.93 17.80
C ALA A 97 -15.82 6.94 18.96
N GLY A 98 -16.60 8.02 18.85
CA GLY A 98 -16.63 9.10 19.86
C GLY A 98 -15.33 9.90 19.94
N LYS A 99 -14.49 9.86 18.90
CA LYS A 99 -13.16 10.48 18.81
C LYS A 99 -13.14 11.65 17.82
N PHE A 100 -14.28 12.29 17.59
CA PHE A 100 -14.35 13.41 16.65
C PHE A 100 -13.49 14.59 17.12
N ASP A 101 -12.58 15.02 16.25
CA ASP A 101 -11.83 16.26 16.40
C ASP A 101 -12.00 17.14 15.15
N PRO A 102 -12.58 18.35 15.28
CA PRO A 102 -12.72 19.27 14.15
C PRO A 102 -11.36 19.73 13.58
N TYR A 103 -10.31 19.84 14.40
CA TYR A 103 -9.00 20.27 13.92
C TYR A 103 -8.34 19.19 13.06
N ALA A 104 -8.29 17.95 13.57
CA ALA A 104 -7.83 16.81 12.78
C ALA A 104 -8.64 16.64 11.48
N THR A 105 -9.96 16.84 11.52
CA THR A 105 -10.81 16.78 10.32
C THR A 105 -10.38 17.79 9.26
N VAL A 106 -10.14 19.05 9.65
CA VAL A 106 -9.68 20.10 8.72
C VAL A 106 -8.29 19.78 8.19
N ILE A 107 -7.37 19.31 9.05
CA ILE A 107 -6.01 18.93 8.64
C ILE A 107 -6.06 17.79 7.62
N VAL A 108 -6.83 16.74 7.87
CA VAL A 108 -7.00 15.61 6.94
C VAL A 108 -7.63 16.07 5.63
N ALA A 109 -8.74 16.82 5.69
CA ALA A 109 -9.42 17.31 4.48
C ALA A 109 -8.50 18.19 3.63
N ALA A 110 -7.83 19.17 4.25
CA ALA A 110 -6.95 20.10 3.58
C ALA A 110 -5.69 19.41 3.05
N GLY A 111 -5.07 18.53 3.85
CA GLY A 111 -3.86 17.79 3.48
C GLY A 111 -4.09 16.87 2.28
N LEU A 112 -5.16 16.07 2.31
CA LEU A 112 -5.50 15.18 1.20
C LEU A 112 -5.90 15.97 -0.06
N ALA A 113 -6.67 17.06 0.08
CA ALA A 113 -7.04 17.91 -1.04
C ALA A 113 -5.82 18.63 -1.65
N ALA A 114 -4.88 19.10 -0.82
CA ALA A 114 -3.64 19.71 -1.25
C ALA A 114 -2.75 18.70 -1.99
N ALA A 115 -2.58 17.49 -1.45
CA ALA A 115 -1.77 16.45 -2.07
C ALA A 115 -2.29 16.05 -3.47
N LEU A 116 -3.58 15.72 -3.57
CA LEU A 116 -4.21 15.36 -4.85
C LEU A 116 -4.31 16.56 -5.79
N GLY A 117 -4.54 17.76 -5.25
CA GLY A 117 -4.58 19.01 -6.00
C GLY A 117 -3.23 19.35 -6.63
N ALA A 118 -2.13 19.14 -5.90
CA ALA A 118 -0.78 19.33 -6.39
C ALA A 118 -0.43 18.31 -7.50
N LEU A 119 -0.72 17.02 -7.29
CA LEU A 119 -0.53 15.99 -8.32
C LEU A 119 -1.32 16.27 -9.60
N ARG A 120 -2.52 16.83 -9.47
CA ARG A 120 -3.36 17.24 -10.62
C ARG A 120 -2.76 18.40 -11.42
N GLN A 121 -1.91 19.24 -10.82
CA GLN A 121 -1.24 20.35 -11.51
C GLN A 121 -0.02 19.89 -12.32
N VAL A 122 0.49 18.69 -12.08
CA VAL A 122 1.55 18.11 -12.90
C VAL A 122 1.03 17.86 -14.31
N GLU A 123 1.84 18.18 -15.31
CA GLU A 123 1.54 17.91 -16.71
C GLU A 123 1.22 16.42 -16.93
N ARG A 124 0.04 16.15 -17.48
CA ARG A 124 -0.45 14.78 -17.69
C ARG A 124 0.45 14.01 -18.64
N GLY A 125 0.69 12.74 -18.33
CA GLY A 125 1.55 11.90 -19.16
C GLY A 125 3.04 12.23 -19.08
N ARG A 126 3.44 13.18 -18.23
CA ARG A 126 4.86 13.48 -18.00
C ARG A 126 5.56 12.27 -17.39
N ARG A 127 6.63 11.84 -18.06
CA ARG A 127 7.51 10.75 -17.62
C ARG A 127 8.44 11.21 -16.50
N GLY A 128 8.83 10.26 -15.64
CA GLY A 128 9.74 10.52 -14.52
C GLY A 128 9.08 11.20 -13.32
N LEU A 129 9.86 11.37 -12.25
CA LEU A 129 9.44 12.14 -11.08
C LEU A 129 9.63 13.65 -11.34
N THR A 130 8.70 14.42 -10.81
CA THR A 130 8.84 15.86 -10.62
C THR A 130 9.09 16.16 -9.14
N TRP A 131 9.48 17.39 -8.81
CA TRP A 131 9.57 17.82 -7.41
C TRP A 131 8.23 17.75 -6.67
N VAL A 132 7.11 17.92 -7.38
CA VAL A 132 5.77 17.72 -6.81
C VAL A 132 5.58 16.26 -6.40
N ASP A 133 6.00 15.31 -7.24
CA ASP A 133 5.92 13.89 -6.90
C ASP A 133 6.73 13.54 -5.67
N VAL A 134 7.97 14.02 -5.61
CA VAL A 134 8.85 13.78 -4.45
C VAL A 134 8.26 14.40 -3.19
N ALA A 135 7.77 15.64 -3.27
CA ALA A 135 7.17 16.32 -2.12
C ALA A 135 5.90 15.60 -1.61
N ILE A 136 5.01 15.17 -2.51
CA ILE A 136 3.80 14.44 -2.12
C ILE A 136 4.11 13.02 -1.65
N TRP A 137 5.10 12.34 -2.26
CA TRP A 137 5.60 11.06 -1.78
C TRP A 137 6.10 11.18 -0.33
N MET A 138 6.94 12.17 -0.03
CA MET A 138 7.44 12.42 1.32
C MET A 138 6.31 12.80 2.30
N ALA A 139 5.42 13.70 1.88
CA ALA A 139 4.34 14.21 2.74
C ALA A 139 3.29 13.15 3.08
N LEU A 140 3.07 12.15 2.22
CA LEU A 140 2.16 11.05 2.50
C LEU A 140 2.86 9.89 3.21
N TRP A 141 4.09 9.54 2.79
CA TRP A 141 4.79 8.37 3.32
C TRP A 141 5.39 8.61 4.70
N ILE A 142 6.16 9.69 4.89
CA ILE A 142 6.95 9.90 6.12
C ILE A 142 6.05 10.03 7.35
N PRO A 143 4.97 10.85 7.36
CA PRO A 143 4.10 10.93 8.53
C PRO A 143 3.36 9.63 8.84
N PHE A 144 3.10 8.81 7.82
CA PHE A 144 2.46 7.50 7.98
C PHE A 144 3.43 6.49 8.59
N ASP A 145 4.62 6.35 8.00
CA ASP A 145 5.68 5.44 8.43
C ASP A 145 6.15 5.74 9.87
N LEU A 146 6.36 7.02 10.17
CA LEU A 146 6.74 7.50 11.50
C LEU A 146 5.58 7.57 12.50
N ARG A 147 4.38 7.11 12.12
CA ARG A 147 3.18 7.03 12.97
C ARG A 147 2.63 8.38 13.45
N TRP A 148 3.12 9.50 12.90
CA TRP A 148 2.63 10.85 13.21
C TRP A 148 1.16 11.05 12.83
N ILE A 149 0.70 10.34 11.80
CA ILE A 149 -0.68 10.43 11.33
C ILE A 149 -1.71 9.94 12.38
N TYR A 150 -1.27 9.22 13.42
CA TYR A 150 -2.14 8.71 14.47
C TYR A 150 -2.63 9.79 15.43
N ASP A 151 -1.87 10.88 15.55
CA ASP A 151 -2.32 12.05 16.31
C ASP A 151 -3.56 12.69 15.67
N LEU A 152 -3.81 12.42 14.38
CA LEU A 152 -5.04 12.83 13.72
C LEU A 152 -6.21 11.90 14.07
N GLY A 153 -5.95 10.65 14.41
CA GLY A 153 -6.94 9.59 14.66
C GLY A 153 -7.05 8.57 13.50
N GLY A 154 -7.75 7.46 13.74
CA GLY A 154 -7.74 6.28 12.86
C GLY A 154 -6.60 5.32 13.17
N ASP A 155 -6.74 4.07 12.76
CA ASP A 155 -5.73 3.01 12.97
C ASP A 155 -4.75 2.89 11.79
N TYR A 156 -3.68 2.09 11.98
CA TYR A 156 -2.65 1.84 10.96
C TYR A 156 -3.23 1.34 9.65
N ASN A 157 -4.06 0.28 9.71
CA ASN A 157 -4.55 -0.41 8.54
C ASN A 157 -5.47 0.49 7.73
N TRP A 158 -6.30 1.29 8.41
CA TRP A 158 -7.15 2.26 7.75
C TRP A 158 -6.32 3.26 6.93
N TRP A 159 -5.31 3.87 7.57
CA TRP A 159 -4.42 4.82 6.88
C TRP A 159 -3.61 4.17 5.77
N ALA A 160 -3.13 2.94 5.96
CA ALA A 160 -2.39 2.19 4.96
C ALA A 160 -3.19 2.00 3.67
N ILE A 161 -4.44 1.55 3.80
CA ILE A 161 -5.35 1.32 2.67
C ILE A 161 -5.80 2.67 2.07
N ALA A 162 -6.12 3.66 2.91
CA ALA A 162 -6.54 4.98 2.44
C ALA A 162 -5.44 5.69 1.63
N LEU A 163 -4.21 5.74 2.15
CA LEU A 163 -3.09 6.42 1.49
C LEU A 163 -2.65 5.67 0.23
N SER A 164 -2.67 4.34 0.21
CA SER A 164 -2.34 3.60 -1.00
C SER A 164 -3.44 3.73 -2.07
N THR A 165 -4.71 3.70 -1.69
CA THR A 165 -5.84 4.01 -2.60
C THR A 165 -5.70 5.42 -3.18
N LEU A 166 -5.46 6.42 -2.32
CA LEU A 166 -5.26 7.80 -2.74
C LEU A 166 -3.99 7.98 -3.57
N GLY A 167 -2.94 7.20 -3.32
CA GLY A 167 -1.76 7.16 -4.15
C GLY A 167 -2.09 6.72 -5.58
N VAL A 168 -2.85 5.65 -5.75
CA VAL A 168 -3.28 5.23 -7.08
C VAL A 168 -4.18 6.28 -7.74
N VAL A 169 -5.14 6.85 -7.00
CA VAL A 169 -5.99 7.93 -7.51
C VAL A 169 -5.17 9.16 -7.94
N GLY A 170 -4.18 9.56 -7.15
CA GLY A 170 -3.32 10.71 -7.40
C GLY A 170 -2.38 10.50 -8.57
N TRP A 171 -1.48 9.51 -8.47
CA TRP A 171 -0.42 9.30 -9.45
C TRP A 171 -0.92 8.68 -10.76
N TYR A 172 -1.85 7.71 -10.71
CA TYR A 172 -2.42 7.14 -11.93
C TYR A 172 -3.65 7.92 -12.42
N GLY A 173 -4.60 8.24 -11.54
CA GLY A 173 -5.86 8.87 -11.94
C GLY A 173 -5.74 10.34 -12.36
N LEU A 174 -5.19 11.18 -11.49
CA LEU A 174 -5.16 12.64 -11.68
C LEU A 174 -3.94 13.12 -12.45
N ARG A 175 -2.75 12.66 -12.05
CA ARG A 175 -1.47 12.99 -12.68
C ARG A 175 -1.27 12.27 -14.02
N ASP A 176 -1.91 11.12 -14.22
CA ASP A 176 -1.70 10.28 -15.42
C ASP A 176 -0.23 9.87 -15.61
N MET A 177 0.36 9.28 -14.55
CA MET A 177 1.72 8.74 -14.61
C MET A 177 1.79 7.59 -15.63
N PRO A 178 2.60 7.72 -16.70
CA PRO A 178 2.73 6.68 -17.70
C PRO A 178 3.24 5.38 -17.08
N GLU A 179 2.67 4.24 -17.48
CA GLU A 179 3.16 2.90 -17.11
C GLU A 179 3.20 2.63 -15.59
N PHE A 180 2.34 3.29 -14.79
CA PHE A 180 2.32 3.21 -13.31
C PHE A 180 2.29 1.79 -12.71
N GLY A 181 1.81 0.79 -13.47
CA GLY A 181 2.01 -0.61 -13.09
C GLY A 181 1.10 -1.15 -11.96
N TYR A 182 0.18 -0.35 -11.44
CA TYR A 182 -0.80 -0.80 -10.45
C TYR A 182 -1.86 -1.71 -11.10
N ARG A 183 -1.63 -3.01 -10.98
CA ARG A 183 -2.53 -4.08 -11.43
C ARG A 183 -2.50 -5.19 -10.39
N LEU A 184 -3.66 -5.56 -9.87
CA LEU A 184 -3.81 -6.63 -8.88
C LEU A 184 -4.47 -7.89 -9.46
N VAL A 185 -4.83 -7.88 -10.75
CA VAL A 185 -5.34 -9.07 -11.44
C VAL A 185 -4.21 -10.09 -11.63
N PRO A 186 -4.31 -11.30 -11.04
CA PRO A 186 -3.25 -12.29 -11.10
C PRO A 186 -2.95 -12.77 -12.52
N ARG A 187 -1.66 -12.89 -12.83
CA ARG A 187 -1.17 -13.67 -13.98
C ARG A 187 -0.25 -14.76 -13.44
N TRP A 188 -0.24 -15.92 -14.06
CA TRP A 188 0.68 -17.01 -13.71
C TRP A 188 2.14 -16.59 -13.69
N ARG A 189 2.52 -15.66 -14.58
CA ARG A 189 3.85 -15.03 -14.58
C ARG A 189 4.14 -14.27 -13.28
N ASP A 190 3.18 -13.51 -12.76
CA ASP A 190 3.39 -12.73 -11.53
C ASP A 190 3.56 -13.66 -10.33
N ILE A 191 2.75 -14.72 -10.26
CA ILE A 191 2.83 -15.76 -9.21
C ILE A 191 4.18 -16.49 -9.29
N GLY A 192 4.58 -16.95 -10.48
CA GLY A 192 5.86 -17.65 -10.66
C GLY A 192 7.08 -16.79 -10.33
N ILE A 193 7.03 -15.49 -10.64
CA ILE A 193 8.08 -14.54 -10.26
C ILE A 193 8.10 -14.35 -8.73
N ALA A 194 6.93 -14.19 -8.10
CA ALA A 194 6.86 -14.03 -6.65
C ALA A 194 7.43 -15.24 -5.92
N LEU A 195 7.01 -16.46 -6.29
CA LEU A 195 7.52 -17.69 -5.68
C LEU A 195 9.04 -17.85 -5.88
N MET A 196 9.55 -17.55 -7.07
CA MET A 196 10.99 -17.58 -7.34
C MET A 196 11.74 -16.52 -6.52
N ALA A 197 11.24 -15.29 -6.46
CA ALA A 197 11.84 -14.22 -5.67
C ALA A 197 11.87 -14.58 -4.18
N THR A 198 10.76 -15.06 -3.64
CA THR A 198 10.65 -15.53 -2.25
C THR A 198 11.62 -16.68 -1.98
N ALA A 199 11.73 -17.66 -2.86
CA ALA A 199 12.65 -18.80 -2.67
C ALA A 199 14.12 -18.36 -2.68
N VAL A 200 14.53 -17.51 -3.64
CA VAL A 200 15.89 -16.97 -3.71
C VAL A 200 16.20 -16.10 -2.50
N PHE A 201 15.25 -15.26 -2.10
CA PHE A 201 15.39 -14.41 -0.92
C PHE A 201 15.54 -15.22 0.36
N ALA A 202 14.66 -16.21 0.58
CA ALA A 202 14.72 -17.12 1.72
C ALA A 202 16.07 -17.85 1.80
N ALA A 203 16.59 -18.35 0.66
CA ALA A 203 17.87 -19.04 0.61
C ALA A 203 19.07 -18.16 1.00
N ILE A 204 18.97 -16.83 0.85
CA ILE A 204 20.04 -15.88 1.17
C ILE A 204 19.86 -15.32 2.60
N ILE A 205 18.66 -14.87 2.93
CA ILE A 205 18.41 -14.09 4.14
C ILE A 205 18.16 -14.95 5.37
N ILE A 206 17.60 -16.16 5.22
CA ILE A 206 17.44 -17.05 6.37
C ILE A 206 18.80 -17.41 6.99
N PRO A 207 19.82 -17.88 6.23
CA PRO A 207 21.12 -18.18 6.82
C PRO A 207 21.80 -16.96 7.45
N ILE A 208 21.72 -15.79 6.81
CA ILE A 208 22.31 -14.55 7.33
C ILE A 208 21.60 -14.11 8.61
N GLY A 209 20.27 -14.11 8.60
CA GLY A 209 19.44 -13.70 9.74
C GLY A 209 19.63 -14.60 10.95
N LEU A 210 19.74 -15.92 10.75
CA LEU A 210 20.08 -16.86 11.82
C LEU A 210 21.51 -16.66 12.34
N ALA A 211 22.46 -16.33 11.47
CA ALA A 211 23.87 -16.16 11.86
C ALA A 211 24.14 -14.88 12.66
N ILE A 212 23.25 -13.88 12.58
CA ILE A 212 23.34 -12.62 13.32
C ILE A 212 22.28 -12.51 14.43
N ASP A 213 21.61 -13.61 14.77
CA ASP A 213 20.54 -13.69 15.78
C ASP A 213 19.34 -12.75 15.51
N PHE A 214 19.13 -12.35 14.25
CA PHE A 214 17.96 -11.56 13.83
C PHE A 214 16.72 -12.45 13.59
N LEU A 215 16.94 -13.72 13.22
CA LEU A 215 15.89 -14.73 13.06
C LEU A 215 16.13 -15.84 14.09
N SER A 216 15.06 -16.49 14.54
CA SER A 216 15.14 -17.67 15.40
C SER A 216 14.40 -18.86 14.80
N TRP A 217 14.92 -20.05 15.07
CA TRP A 217 14.32 -21.33 14.68
C TRP A 217 14.62 -22.37 15.77
N PRO A 218 13.66 -23.22 16.18
CA PRO A 218 12.29 -23.40 15.67
C PRO A 218 11.30 -22.29 16.11
N PRO A 219 10.14 -22.14 15.45
CA PRO A 219 9.16 -21.11 15.81
C PRO A 219 8.60 -21.36 17.22
N SER A 220 8.29 -20.26 17.92
CA SER A 220 7.71 -20.27 19.27
C SER A 220 6.35 -20.98 19.36
N ASN A 221 5.58 -20.95 18.27
CA ASN A 221 4.29 -21.61 18.15
C ASN A 221 4.24 -22.52 16.91
N PRO A 222 3.49 -23.63 16.95
CA PRO A 222 3.33 -24.48 15.78
C PRO A 222 2.65 -23.69 14.64
N PRO A 223 3.22 -23.72 13.41
CA PRO A 223 2.62 -23.07 12.25
C PRO A 223 1.20 -23.56 11.99
N GLN A 224 0.25 -22.62 11.83
CA GLN A 224 -1.14 -22.92 11.52
C GLN A 224 -1.54 -22.27 10.19
N LEU A 225 -2.18 -23.06 9.32
CA LEU A 225 -2.53 -22.62 7.96
C LEU A 225 -3.54 -21.45 7.96
N VAL A 226 -4.61 -21.53 8.75
CA VAL A 226 -5.67 -20.51 8.74
C VAL A 226 -5.16 -19.16 9.23
N PRO A 227 -4.48 -19.05 10.40
CA PRO A 227 -3.84 -17.80 10.82
C PRO A 227 -2.84 -17.26 9.80
N ALA A 228 -2.01 -18.11 9.18
CA ALA A 228 -1.05 -17.68 8.16
C ALA A 228 -1.75 -17.10 6.91
N LEU A 229 -2.88 -17.67 6.48
CA LEU A 229 -3.66 -17.14 5.36
C LEU A 229 -4.34 -15.81 5.69
N LEU A 230 -4.86 -15.65 6.91
CA LEU A 230 -5.46 -14.40 7.36
C LEU A 230 -4.39 -13.31 7.49
N MET A 231 -3.23 -13.64 8.08
CA MET A 231 -2.07 -12.76 8.17
C MET A 231 -1.57 -12.35 6.78
N PHE A 232 -1.48 -13.29 5.83
CA PHE A 232 -1.14 -13.00 4.44
C PHE A 232 -2.09 -11.97 3.85
N ALA A 233 -3.41 -12.15 4.01
CA ALA A 233 -4.39 -11.20 3.51
C ALA A 233 -4.24 -9.81 4.16
N GLY A 234 -3.95 -9.77 5.47
CA GLY A 234 -3.68 -8.55 6.20
C GLY A 234 -2.45 -7.80 5.68
N ILE A 235 -1.29 -8.46 5.72
CA ILE A 235 -0.01 -7.92 5.23
C ILE A 235 -0.12 -7.51 3.76
N PHE A 236 -0.76 -8.33 2.92
CA PHE A 236 -0.97 -8.01 1.51
C PHE A 236 -1.67 -6.65 1.33
N LEU A 237 -2.73 -6.39 2.11
CA LEU A 237 -3.53 -5.17 1.99
C LEU A 237 -2.89 -3.95 2.69
N THR A 238 -2.30 -4.15 3.87
CA THR A 238 -1.95 -3.05 4.78
C THR A 238 -0.46 -2.79 4.91
N VAL A 239 0.40 -3.68 4.40
CA VAL A 239 1.86 -3.53 4.43
C VAL A 239 2.42 -3.56 3.01
N ALA A 240 2.26 -4.69 2.32
CA ALA A 240 2.89 -4.92 1.02
C ALA A 240 2.34 -4.01 -0.09
N ILE A 241 1.02 -3.82 -0.20
CA ILE A 241 0.46 -2.88 -1.20
C ILE A 241 0.97 -1.45 -0.98
N PRO A 242 0.83 -0.84 0.21
CA PRO A 242 1.34 0.51 0.47
C PRO A 242 2.84 0.63 0.18
N GLU A 243 3.67 -0.25 0.75
CA GLU A 243 5.11 -0.17 0.60
C GLU A 243 5.56 -0.34 -0.85
N GLU A 244 5.09 -1.38 -1.54
CA GLU A 244 5.50 -1.60 -2.93
C GLU A 244 4.93 -0.54 -3.87
N LEU A 245 3.76 0.03 -3.58
CA LEU A 245 3.23 1.18 -4.32
C LEU A 245 4.16 2.40 -4.21
N PHE A 246 4.54 2.78 -2.99
CA PHE A 246 5.37 3.96 -2.75
C PHE A 246 6.82 3.76 -3.23
N PHE A 247 7.40 2.60 -2.99
CA PHE A 247 8.80 2.35 -3.34
C PHE A 247 8.99 1.87 -4.77
N ARG A 248 8.13 1.00 -5.31
CA ARG A 248 8.28 0.49 -6.69
C ARG A 248 7.45 1.26 -7.69
N GLY A 249 6.17 1.45 -7.38
CA GLY A 249 5.21 2.08 -8.28
C GLY A 249 5.48 3.56 -8.51
N ILE A 250 5.92 4.28 -7.47
CA ILE A 250 6.19 5.72 -7.53
C ILE A 250 7.70 5.97 -7.63
N LEU A 251 8.46 5.66 -6.59
CA LEU A 251 9.87 6.04 -6.49
C LEU A 251 10.74 5.33 -7.54
N GLN A 252 10.82 4.00 -7.52
CA GLN A 252 11.68 3.24 -8.45
C GLN A 252 11.25 3.43 -9.90
N HIS A 253 9.95 3.33 -10.20
CA HIS A 253 9.41 3.55 -11.54
C HIS A 253 9.73 4.95 -12.06
N GLY A 254 9.47 5.98 -11.24
CA GLY A 254 9.77 7.35 -11.62
C GLY A 254 11.27 7.59 -11.85
N LEU A 255 12.14 6.99 -11.04
CA LEU A 255 13.59 7.02 -11.25
C LEU A 255 14.01 6.25 -12.52
N ASP A 256 13.40 5.11 -12.81
CA ASP A 256 13.63 4.31 -14.02
C ASP A 256 13.30 5.07 -15.31
N GLN A 257 12.37 6.03 -15.24
CA GLN A 257 12.04 6.91 -16.36
C GLN A 257 12.98 8.12 -16.50
N MET A 258 13.77 8.43 -15.47
CA MET A 258 14.73 9.54 -15.46
C MET A 258 16.18 9.10 -15.73
N SER A 259 16.48 7.81 -15.55
CA SER A 259 17.84 7.27 -15.67
C SER A 259 17.87 5.97 -16.46
N SER A 260 18.80 5.87 -17.42
CA SER A 260 19.07 4.62 -18.14
C SER A 260 19.79 3.58 -17.27
N ARG A 261 20.41 4.00 -16.16
CA ARG A 261 21.16 3.13 -15.24
C ARG A 261 20.21 2.44 -14.26
N ARG A 262 19.44 1.48 -14.76
CA ARG A 262 18.42 0.75 -13.98
C ARG A 262 18.96 0.10 -12.70
N TRP A 263 20.22 -0.32 -12.66
CA TRP A 263 20.77 -0.88 -11.42
C TRP A 263 20.88 0.18 -10.31
N LEU A 264 21.22 1.44 -10.63
CA LEU A 264 21.31 2.53 -9.64
C LEU A 264 19.95 2.90 -9.06
N THR A 265 18.92 2.94 -9.89
CA THR A 265 17.55 3.28 -9.45
C THR A 265 16.96 2.18 -8.56
N LEU A 266 17.33 0.91 -8.81
CA LEU A 266 16.99 -0.20 -7.91
C LEU A 266 17.71 -0.06 -6.57
N LEU A 267 19.02 0.17 -6.59
CA LEU A 267 19.78 0.34 -5.36
C LEU A 267 19.29 1.54 -4.55
N ALA A 268 19.00 2.68 -5.20
CA ALA A 268 18.48 3.87 -4.55
C ALA A 268 17.11 3.62 -3.89
N ALA A 269 16.16 3.03 -4.63
CA ALA A 269 14.84 2.71 -4.08
C ALA A 269 14.91 1.66 -2.96
N SER A 270 15.80 0.68 -3.07
CA SER A 270 15.99 -0.37 -2.05
C SER A 270 16.68 0.16 -0.79
N PHE A 271 17.66 1.06 -0.95
CA PHE A 271 18.30 1.74 0.16
C PHE A 271 17.30 2.63 0.92
N LEU A 272 16.49 3.41 0.22
CA LEU A 272 15.46 4.25 0.84
C LEU A 272 14.37 3.41 1.52
N PHE A 273 14.00 2.27 0.92
CA PHE A 273 13.10 1.29 1.54
C PHE A 273 13.67 0.77 2.87
N GLY A 274 14.93 0.32 2.87
CA GLY A 274 15.61 -0.12 4.08
C GLY A 274 15.67 0.97 5.14
N LEU A 275 15.98 2.22 4.76
CA LEU A 275 16.09 3.33 5.70
C LEU A 275 14.79 3.63 6.46
N MET A 276 13.62 3.40 5.85
CA MET A 276 12.34 3.59 6.55
C MET A 276 12.11 2.57 7.67
N HIS A 277 12.83 1.45 7.66
CA HIS A 277 12.74 0.44 8.72
C HIS A 277 13.59 0.77 9.96
N TRP A 278 14.23 1.95 10.00
CA TRP A 278 15.08 2.38 11.11
C TRP A 278 14.35 2.38 12.48
N ASN A 279 13.04 2.64 12.49
CA ASN A 279 12.26 2.71 13.73
C ASN A 279 11.72 1.35 14.22
N ASN A 280 12.07 0.25 13.54
CA ASN A 280 11.53 -1.08 13.85
C ASN A 280 12.37 -1.88 14.87
N ALA A 281 13.45 -1.31 15.40
CA ALA A 281 14.35 -1.98 16.33
C ALA A 281 14.76 -1.07 17.51
N GLY A 282 15.22 -1.67 18.61
CA GLY A 282 15.54 -0.96 19.85
C GLY A 282 16.92 -0.33 19.82
N ASP A 283 17.95 -1.17 19.82
CA ASP A 283 19.35 -0.72 19.84
C ASP A 283 19.92 -0.45 18.44
N LEU A 284 21.10 0.18 18.39
CA LEU A 284 21.72 0.61 17.15
C LEU A 284 22.15 -0.55 16.25
N ALA A 285 22.62 -1.66 16.83
CA ALA A 285 23.09 -2.81 16.06
C ALA A 285 21.91 -3.51 15.36
N GLU A 286 20.82 -3.73 16.10
CA GLU A 286 19.58 -4.27 15.55
C GLU A 286 18.98 -3.36 14.48
N LYS A 287 18.98 -2.03 14.68
CA LYS A 287 18.53 -1.07 13.66
C LYS A 287 19.32 -1.18 12.37
N VAL A 288 20.65 -1.22 12.47
CA VAL A 288 21.51 -1.35 11.29
C VAL A 288 21.28 -2.68 10.60
N ALA A 289 21.15 -3.78 11.35
CA ALA A 289 20.82 -5.09 10.80
C ALA A 289 19.47 -5.10 10.08
N TYR A 290 18.43 -4.55 10.71
CA TYR A 290 17.09 -4.44 10.13
C TYR A 290 17.12 -3.63 8.84
N VAL A 291 17.71 -2.43 8.86
CA VAL A 291 17.84 -1.57 7.67
C VAL A 291 18.60 -2.28 6.54
N ALA A 292 19.68 -2.99 6.86
CA ALA A 292 20.47 -3.72 5.88
C ALA A 292 19.66 -4.89 5.26
N LEU A 293 19.01 -5.70 6.08
CA LEU A 293 18.18 -6.83 5.62
C LEU A 293 16.98 -6.34 4.81
N ALA A 294 16.31 -5.28 5.26
CA ALA A 294 15.22 -4.64 4.53
C ALA A 294 15.69 -4.04 3.20
N ALA A 295 16.89 -3.45 3.13
CA ALA A 295 17.45 -2.98 1.87
C ALA A 295 17.73 -4.15 0.90
N VAL A 296 18.21 -5.29 1.39
CA VAL A 296 18.38 -6.50 0.57
C VAL A 296 17.02 -7.05 0.11
N ALA A 297 16.00 -7.05 0.97
CA ALA A 297 14.62 -7.39 0.61
C ALA A 297 14.10 -6.46 -0.50
N GLY A 298 14.37 -5.16 -0.37
CA GLY A 298 14.00 -4.17 -1.36
C GLY A 298 14.62 -4.43 -2.74
N ILE A 299 15.83 -5.00 -2.81
CA ILE A 299 16.43 -5.43 -4.08
C ILE A 299 15.63 -6.58 -4.69
N GLY A 300 15.25 -7.56 -3.87
CA GLY A 300 14.41 -8.70 -4.29
C GLY A 300 13.04 -8.25 -4.82
N TYR A 301 12.36 -7.37 -4.07
CA TYR A 301 11.06 -6.82 -4.47
C TYR A 301 11.17 -5.97 -5.73
N GLY A 302 12.17 -5.08 -5.81
CA GLY A 302 12.41 -4.25 -7.00
C GLY A 302 12.82 -5.07 -8.23
N TRP A 303 13.48 -6.22 -8.04
CA TRP A 303 13.73 -7.18 -9.11
C TRP A 303 12.43 -7.87 -9.57
N ALA A 304 11.59 -8.34 -8.64
CA ALA A 304 10.31 -8.96 -8.96
C ALA A 304 9.40 -7.99 -9.75
N TYR A 305 9.36 -6.72 -9.34
CA TYR A 305 8.67 -5.64 -10.05
C TYR A 305 9.11 -5.51 -11.51
N ARG A 306 10.43 -5.46 -11.77
CA ARG A 306 10.93 -5.35 -13.14
C ARG A 306 10.71 -6.61 -13.94
N ARG A 307 10.93 -7.77 -13.33
CA ARG A 307 10.80 -9.07 -13.98
C ARG A 307 9.36 -9.35 -14.39
N SER A 308 8.38 -8.79 -13.69
CA SER A 308 6.94 -8.89 -14.01
C SER A 308 6.50 -7.91 -15.12
N GLY A 309 7.40 -7.06 -15.60
CA GLY A 309 7.11 -5.99 -16.56
C GLY A 309 6.48 -4.78 -15.87
N ASN A 310 7.05 -4.37 -14.74
CA ASN A 310 6.60 -3.26 -13.90
C ASN A 310 5.17 -3.47 -13.35
N ASN A 311 4.81 -4.72 -13.03
CA ASN A 311 3.53 -5.04 -12.39
C ASN A 311 3.71 -5.16 -10.88
N LEU A 312 2.98 -4.34 -10.11
CA LEU A 312 3.03 -4.30 -8.65
C LEU A 312 2.55 -5.59 -7.96
N LEU A 313 1.74 -6.43 -8.60
CA LEU A 313 1.30 -7.66 -7.95
C LEU A 313 2.47 -8.61 -7.60
N ALA A 314 3.48 -8.73 -8.46
CA ALA A 314 4.60 -9.63 -8.20
C ALA A 314 5.44 -9.25 -6.96
N PRO A 315 5.90 -7.99 -6.79
CA PRO A 315 6.59 -7.60 -5.56
C PRO A 315 5.67 -7.63 -4.34
N VAL A 316 4.38 -7.23 -4.46
CA VAL A 316 3.42 -7.31 -3.34
C VAL A 316 3.26 -8.74 -2.83
N LEU A 317 3.10 -9.71 -3.74
CA LEU A 317 3.05 -11.13 -3.37
C LEU A 317 4.36 -11.61 -2.74
N THR A 318 5.51 -11.19 -3.30
CA THR A 318 6.82 -11.56 -2.77
C THR A 318 6.98 -11.07 -1.34
N HIS A 319 6.67 -9.80 -1.11
CA HIS A 319 6.76 -9.11 0.18
C HIS A 319 5.84 -9.78 1.20
N ALA A 320 4.55 -9.92 0.90
CA ALA A 320 3.61 -10.57 1.81
C ALA A 320 3.99 -12.02 2.14
N LEU A 321 4.55 -12.77 1.19
CA LEU A 321 5.05 -14.13 1.46
C LEU A 321 6.28 -14.11 2.38
N VAL A 322 7.23 -13.20 2.17
CA VAL A 322 8.42 -13.07 3.01
C VAL A 322 8.03 -12.78 4.45
N ASP A 323 7.14 -11.81 4.67
CA ASP A 323 6.73 -11.43 6.02
C ASP A 323 5.93 -12.53 6.72
N VAL A 324 5.04 -13.22 6.00
CA VAL A 324 4.30 -14.37 6.58
C VAL A 324 5.25 -15.52 6.91
N ILE A 325 6.25 -15.79 6.06
CA ILE A 325 7.25 -16.81 6.37
C ILE A 325 8.03 -16.43 7.63
N TRP A 326 8.47 -15.18 7.73
CA TRP A 326 9.17 -14.70 8.91
C TRP A 326 8.29 -14.82 10.16
N ALA A 327 7.09 -14.23 10.14
CA ALA A 327 6.18 -14.21 11.26
C ALA A 327 5.62 -15.59 11.63
N THR A 328 5.64 -16.59 10.76
CA THR A 328 5.11 -17.93 11.08
C THR A 328 6.20 -18.91 11.48
N PHE A 329 7.40 -18.79 10.90
CA PHE A 329 8.44 -19.82 11.02
C PHE A 329 9.72 -19.34 11.70
N LEU A 330 9.99 -18.03 11.75
CA LEU A 330 11.32 -17.49 12.06
C LEU A 330 11.32 -16.41 13.16
N GLN A 331 10.34 -16.46 14.06
CA GLN A 331 10.22 -15.59 15.25
C GLN A 331 11.09 -16.02 16.40
#